data_AF-A0A933Y8N1-F1
#
_entry.id   AF-A0A933Y8N1-F1
#
_cell.length_a   1.000
_cell.length_b   1.000
_cell.length_c   1.000
_cell.angle_alpha   90.00
_cell.angle_beta   90.00
_cell.angle_gamma   90.00
#
_symmetry.space_group_name_H-M   'P 1'
#
loop_
_entity.id
_entity.type
_entity.pdbx_description
1 polymer ?
#
loop_
_entity_poly.entity_id
_entity_poly.type
_entity_poly.pdbx_seq_one_letter_code
_entity_poly.pdbx_strand_id
1 'polypeptide(L)'
;MGMLSLFPQILFLAPFSASLIRLALACVFFLMAWKHFAAPENSLRALGVLEIALSAALVLGTWTQGVALLGAARIFLDIFIPRLRVLPLSTTLLSLVMLLSLVVTGAGVFAFDLPL
;
A
#
# COMPACT_ATOMS: atom_id res chain seq x y z
N MET A 1 13.85 30.54 5.24
CA MET A 1 14.78 29.63 4.55
C MET A 1 14.13 29.27 3.21
N GLY A 2 14.73 29.68 2.09
CA GLY A 2 14.12 29.58 0.77
C GLY A 2 13.96 28.14 0.32
N MET A 3 12.76 27.79 -0.15
CA MET A 3 12.48 26.49 -0.74
C MET A 3 13.19 26.41 -2.09
N LEU A 4 14.35 25.74 -2.13
CA LEU A 4 15.08 25.44 -3.37
C LEU A 4 14.39 24.30 -4.13
N SER A 5 13.10 24.47 -4.44
CA SER A 5 12.39 23.58 -5.35
C SER A 5 12.62 24.06 -6.77
N LEU A 6 13.02 23.15 -7.66
CA LEU A 6 13.10 23.43 -9.09
C LEU A 6 11.72 23.77 -9.69
N PHE A 7 10.64 23.27 -9.06
CA PHE A 7 9.27 23.41 -9.53
C PHE A 7 8.30 23.68 -8.37
N PRO A 8 8.34 24.88 -7.75
CA PRO A 8 7.48 25.22 -6.63
C PRO A 8 5.98 25.16 -7.00
N GLN A 9 5.65 25.41 -8.26
CA GLN A 9 4.28 25.30 -8.79
C GLN A 9 3.71 23.88 -8.81
N ILE A 10 4.51 22.82 -8.57
CA ILE A 10 4.01 21.43 -8.52
C ILE A 10 3.70 21.00 -7.08
N LEU A 11 4.20 21.73 -6.06
CA LEU A 11 4.08 21.32 -4.67
C LEU A 11 2.64 21.30 -4.14
N PHE A 12 1.68 21.94 -4.83
CA PHE A 12 0.27 21.77 -4.50
C PHE A 12 -0.23 20.32 -4.68
N LEU A 13 0.48 19.50 -5.47
CA LEU A 13 0.20 18.07 -5.65
C LEU A 13 0.80 17.19 -4.55
N ALA A 14 1.62 17.74 -3.65
CA ALA A 14 2.25 16.96 -2.58
C ALA A 14 1.23 16.17 -1.72
N PRO A 15 0.06 16.72 -1.33
CA PRO A 15 -0.97 15.97 -0.62
C PRO A 15 -1.58 14.80 -1.44
N PHE A 16 -1.57 14.90 -2.77
CA PHE A 16 -2.09 13.84 -3.65
C PHE A 16 -1.15 12.63 -3.76
N SER A 17 0.13 12.78 -3.39
CA SER A 17 1.12 11.69 -3.46
C SER A 17 0.68 10.46 -2.66
N ALA A 18 0.26 10.64 -1.41
CA ALA A 18 -0.21 9.55 -0.56
C ALA A 18 -1.46 8.86 -1.12
N SER A 19 -2.38 9.62 -1.73
CA SER A 19 -3.55 9.07 -2.42
C SER A 19 -3.18 8.23 -3.64
N LEU A 20 -2.22 8.68 -4.43
CA LEU A 20 -1.73 7.95 -5.60
C LEU A 20 -1.04 6.64 -5.18
N ILE A 21 -0.20 6.69 -4.15
CA ILE A 21 0.46 5.50 -3.59
C ILE A 21 -0.57 4.49 -3.09
N ARG A 22 -1.63 4.94 -2.39
CA ARG A 22 -2.73 4.07 -1.93
C ARG A 22 -3.42 3.35 -3.08
N LEU A 23 -3.80 4.08 -4.13
CA LEU A 23 -4.47 3.50 -5.29
C LEU A 23 -3.58 2.49 -6.01
N ALA A 24 -2.31 2.81 -6.21
CA ALA A 24 -1.35 1.89 -6.81
C ALA A 24 -1.21 0.60 -5.99
N LEU A 25 -1.07 0.71 -4.67
CA LEU A 25 -0.99 -0.46 -3.78
C LEU A 25 -2.30 -1.25 -3.74
N ALA A 26 -3.46 -0.58 -3.76
CA ALA A 26 -4.74 -1.26 -3.86
C ALA A 26 -4.83 -2.11 -5.13
N CYS A 27 -4.41 -1.58 -6.28
CA CYS A 27 -4.34 -2.35 -7.52
C CYS A 27 -3.40 -3.56 -7.39
N VAL A 28 -2.24 -3.39 -6.76
CA VAL A 28 -1.30 -4.50 -6.51
C VAL A 28 -1.94 -5.59 -5.64
N PHE A 29 -2.52 -5.23 -4.49
CA PHE A 29 -3.18 -6.19 -3.60
C PHE A 29 -4.38 -6.86 -4.27
N PHE A 30 -5.16 -6.13 -5.07
CA PHE A 30 -6.26 -6.71 -5.83
C PHE A 30 -5.77 -7.75 -6.85
N LEU A 31 -4.69 -7.45 -7.59
CA LEU A 31 -4.08 -8.39 -8.53
C LEU A 31 -3.52 -9.63 -7.83
N MET A 32 -2.90 -9.45 -6.65
CA MET A 32 -2.43 -10.58 -5.83
C MET A 32 -3.61 -11.45 -5.41
N ALA A 33 -4.67 -10.84 -4.89
CA ALA A 33 -5.85 -11.55 -4.44
C ALA A 33 -6.49 -12.37 -5.56
N TRP A 34 -6.60 -11.78 -6.75
CA TRP A 34 -7.14 -12.46 -7.92
C TRP A 34 -6.37 -13.73 -8.27
N LYS A 35 -5.02 -13.65 -8.23
CA LYS A 35 -4.16 -14.82 -8.48
C LYS A 35 -4.28 -15.87 -7.37
N HIS A 36 -4.39 -15.44 -6.11
CA HIS A 36 -4.57 -16.35 -4.98
C HIS A 36 -5.93 -17.05 -4.96
N PHE A 37 -7.00 -16.40 -5.44
CA PHE A 37 -8.31 -17.05 -5.60
C PHE A 37 -8.33 -18.08 -6.72
N ALA A 38 -7.55 -17.86 -7.79
CA ALA A 38 -7.39 -18.83 -8.87
C ALA A 38 -6.62 -20.09 -8.42
N ALA A 39 -5.90 -20.03 -7.29
CA ALA A 39 -5.16 -21.17 -6.77
C ALA A 39 -6.11 -22.25 -6.18
N PRO A 40 -5.78 -23.54 -6.32
CA PRO A 40 -6.58 -24.64 -5.77
C PRO A 40 -6.44 -24.77 -4.24
N GLU A 41 -5.38 -24.21 -3.65
CA GLU A 41 -5.08 -24.36 -2.22
C GLU A 41 -5.92 -23.44 -1.34
N ASN A 42 -6.56 -23.99 -0.31
CA ASN A 42 -7.47 -23.22 0.55
C ASN A 42 -6.74 -22.16 1.40
N SER A 43 -5.48 -22.40 1.77
CA SER A 43 -4.62 -21.43 2.46
C SER A 43 -4.33 -20.20 1.61
N LEU A 44 -4.08 -20.39 0.30
CA LEU A 44 -3.88 -19.28 -0.64
C LEU A 44 -5.18 -18.49 -0.84
N ARG A 45 -6.33 -19.16 -0.90
CA ARG A 45 -7.63 -18.46 -0.97
C ARG A 45 -7.90 -17.58 0.25
N ALA A 46 -7.54 -18.05 1.46
CA ALA A 46 -7.65 -17.24 2.67
C ALA A 46 -6.76 -15.98 2.61
N LEU A 47 -5.55 -16.10 2.03
CA LEU A 47 -4.71 -14.93 1.76
C LEU A 47 -5.35 -13.98 0.74
N GLY A 48 -6.02 -14.51 -0.29
CA GLY A 48 -6.76 -13.69 -1.24
C GLY A 48 -7.86 -12.85 -0.58
N VAL A 49 -8.57 -13.40 0.42
CA VAL A 49 -9.57 -12.64 1.20
C VAL A 49 -8.93 -11.50 1.98
N LEU A 50 -7.79 -11.77 2.64
CA LEU A 50 -7.03 -10.74 3.35
C LEU A 50 -6.56 -9.63 2.40
N GLU A 51 -6.05 -10.00 1.22
CA GLU A 51 -5.55 -9.06 0.22
C GLU A 51 -6.67 -8.20 -0.39
N ILE A 52 -7.88 -8.76 -0.60
CA ILE A 52 -9.06 -7.96 -0.94
C ILE A 52 -9.40 -6.96 0.16
N ALA A 53 -9.40 -7.40 1.43
CA ALA A 53 -9.71 -6.52 2.54
C ALA A 53 -8.71 -5.35 2.64
N LEU A 54 -7.42 -5.64 2.47
CA LEU A 54 -6.35 -4.62 2.41
C LEU A 54 -6.54 -3.68 1.21
N SER A 55 -6.84 -4.20 0.03
CA SER A 55 -7.12 -3.40 -1.16
C SER A 55 -8.30 -2.45 -0.94
N ALA A 56 -9.42 -2.95 -0.41
CA ALA A 56 -10.59 -2.13 -0.12
C ALA A 56 -10.28 -1.05 0.92
N ALA A 57 -9.57 -1.40 2.00
CA ALA A 57 -9.19 -0.45 3.04
C ALA A 57 -8.26 0.65 2.53
N LEU A 58 -7.32 0.32 1.63
CA LEU A 58 -6.45 1.30 0.97
C LEU A 58 -7.24 2.28 0.09
N VAL A 59 -8.24 1.79 -0.66
CA VAL A 59 -9.11 2.64 -1.50
C VAL A 59 -9.97 3.57 -0.64
N LEU A 60 -10.60 3.03 0.41
CA LEU A 60 -11.43 3.81 1.32
C LEU A 60 -10.62 4.79 2.18
N GLY A 61 -9.33 4.54 2.35
CA GLY A 61 -8.46 5.38 3.16
C GLY A 61 -8.76 5.31 4.65
N THR A 62 -9.41 4.24 5.11
CA THR A 62 -9.67 4.00 6.53
C THR A 62 -8.43 3.40 7.18
N TRP A 63 -8.10 3.85 8.41
CA TRP A 63 -7.01 3.29 9.21
C TRP A 63 -5.67 3.14 8.44
N THR A 64 -5.32 4.14 7.61
CA THR A 64 -4.26 4.02 6.58
C THR A 64 -2.93 3.51 7.12
N GLN A 65 -2.46 4.00 8.27
CA GLN A 65 -1.20 3.55 8.86
C GLN A 65 -1.23 2.07 9.24
N GLY A 66 -2.30 1.60 9.90
CA GLY A 66 -2.39 0.19 10.28
C GLY A 66 -2.61 -0.73 9.09
N VAL A 67 -3.37 -0.28 8.07
CA VAL A 67 -3.51 -1.01 6.80
C VAL A 67 -2.16 -1.10 6.09
N ALA A 68 -1.38 -0.02 6.09
CA ALA A 68 -0.04 0.01 5.51
C ALA A 68 0.91 -0.94 6.27
N LEU A 69 0.85 -1.01 7.60
CA LEU A 69 1.62 -1.96 8.41
C LEU A 69 1.23 -3.42 8.13
N LEU A 70 -0.06 -3.72 8.11
CA LEU A 70 -0.56 -5.07 7.80
C LEU A 70 -0.17 -5.48 6.37
N GLY A 71 -0.31 -4.58 5.40
CA GLY A 71 0.15 -4.78 4.04
C GLY A 71 1.67 -4.98 3.96
N ALA A 72 2.46 -4.20 4.70
CA ALA A 72 3.91 -4.33 4.74
C ALA A 72 4.32 -5.69 5.30
N ALA A 73 3.73 -6.13 6.41
CA ALA A 73 3.96 -7.45 6.97
C ALA A 73 3.60 -8.55 5.98
N ARG A 74 2.45 -8.43 5.31
CA ARG A 74 2.00 -9.40 4.28
C ARG A 74 2.99 -9.49 3.12
N ILE A 75 3.44 -8.36 2.56
CA ILE A 75 4.41 -8.31 1.46
C ILE A 75 5.79 -8.79 1.92
N PHE A 76 6.17 -8.49 3.16
CA PHE A 76 7.42 -8.97 3.75
C PHE A 76 7.45 -10.51 3.79
N LEU A 77 6.33 -11.17 4.10
CA LEU A 77 6.25 -12.64 4.06
C LEU A 77 6.52 -13.21 2.65
N ASP A 78 6.15 -12.52 1.57
CA ASP A 78 6.44 -12.98 0.19
C ASP A 78 7.94 -12.99 -0.14
N ILE A 79 8.74 -12.20 0.57
CA ILE A 79 10.19 -12.16 0.39
C ILE A 79 10.82 -13.44 0.96
N PHE A 80 10.36 -13.89 2.13
CA PHE A 80 10.91 -15.06 2.83
C PHE A 80 10.24 -16.38 2.46
N ILE A 81 9.00 -16.33 1.97
CA ILE A 81 8.20 -17.51 1.62
C ILE A 81 7.84 -17.45 0.13
N PRO A 82 8.73 -17.93 -0.77
CA PRO A 82 8.54 -17.87 -2.22
C PRO A 82 7.24 -18.49 -2.73
N ARG A 83 6.66 -19.45 -2.00
CA ARG A 83 5.39 -20.11 -2.36
C ARG A 83 4.19 -19.16 -2.29
N LEU A 84 4.24 -18.14 -1.45
CA LEU A 84 3.15 -17.14 -1.31
C LEU A 84 3.26 -15.99 -2.32
N ARG A 85 4.41 -15.90 -3.02
CA ARG A 85 4.72 -14.80 -3.91
C ARG A 85 4.14 -15.05 -5.30
N VAL A 86 3.24 -14.15 -5.71
CA VAL A 86 2.57 -14.18 -7.03
C VAL A 86 3.06 -13.09 -8.00
N LEU A 87 3.91 -12.18 -7.52
CA LEU A 87 4.50 -11.08 -8.26
C LEU A 87 6.03 -11.20 -8.35
N PRO A 88 6.67 -10.57 -9.35
CA PRO A 88 8.12 -10.48 -9.41
C PRO A 88 8.71 -9.80 -8.16
N LEU A 89 9.91 -10.22 -7.75
CA LEU A 89 10.59 -9.66 -6.55
C LEU A 89 10.75 -8.14 -6.61
N SER A 90 11.00 -7.57 -7.81
CA SER A 90 11.09 -6.13 -8.01
C SER A 90 9.78 -5.41 -7.62
N THR A 91 8.64 -5.94 -8.04
CA THR A 91 7.32 -5.41 -7.67
C THR A 91 7.07 -5.58 -6.18
N THR A 92 7.38 -6.74 -5.61
CA THR A 92 7.24 -7.00 -4.16
C THR A 92 8.05 -5.99 -3.33
N LEU A 93 9.31 -5.74 -3.68
CA LEU A 93 10.17 -4.78 -2.99
C LEU A 93 9.67 -3.34 -3.15
N LEU A 94 9.25 -2.96 -4.36
CA LEU A 94 8.68 -1.65 -4.61
C LEU A 94 7.41 -1.42 -3.77
N SER A 95 6.50 -2.39 -3.74
CA SER A 95 5.30 -2.34 -2.92
C SER A 95 5.62 -2.22 -1.43
N LEU A 96 6.65 -2.92 -0.94
CA LEU A 96 7.10 -2.78 0.45
C LEU A 96 7.57 -1.34 0.75
N VAL A 97 8.40 -0.76 -0.12
CA VAL A 97 8.88 0.62 0.05
C VAL A 97 7.70 1.61 0.03
N MET A 98 6.76 1.42 -0.88
CA MET A 98 5.54 2.24 -0.97
C MET A 98 4.67 2.12 0.29
N LEU A 99 4.53 0.92 0.85
CA LEU A 99 3.79 0.69 2.11
C LEU A 99 4.49 1.36 3.29
N LEU A 100 5.81 1.23 3.41
CA LEU A 100 6.59 1.92 4.44
C LEU A 100 6.49 3.43 4.30
N SER A 101 6.49 3.95 3.07
CA SER A 101 6.23 5.36 2.81
C SER A 101 4.85 5.77 3.33
N LEU A 102 3.79 4.98 3.08
CA LEU A 102 2.46 5.26 3.61
C LEU A 102 2.36 5.19 5.13
N VAL A 103 3.21 4.42 5.82
CA VAL A 103 3.24 4.45 7.29
C VAL A 103 3.65 5.84 7.78
N VAL A 104 4.63 6.47 7.12
CA VAL A 104 5.14 7.80 7.48
C VAL A 104 4.24 8.92 6.96
N THR A 105 3.79 8.84 5.71
CA THR A 105 3.03 9.90 5.04
C THR A 105 1.52 9.77 5.21
N GLY A 106 1.03 8.61 5.64
CA GLY A 106 -0.38 8.28 5.80
C GLY A 106 -0.94 8.81 7.10
N ALA A 107 -0.76 10.10 7.38
CA ALA A 107 -1.67 10.76 8.29
C ALA A 107 -3.08 10.61 7.66
N GLY A 108 -4.02 9.99 8.39
CA GLY A 108 -5.28 9.50 7.81
C GLY A 108 -6.11 10.59 7.11
N VAL A 109 -7.24 10.22 6.51
CA VAL A 109 -8.21 11.15 5.87
C VAL A 109 -8.66 12.30 6.79
N PHE A 110 -8.39 12.19 8.11
CA PHE A 110 -8.67 13.17 9.15
C PHE A 110 -7.44 13.80 9.83
N ALA A 111 -6.22 13.62 9.32
CA ALA A 111 -5.07 14.41 9.76
C ALA A 111 -5.07 15.80 9.09
N PHE A 112 -6.21 16.46 9.17
CA PHE A 112 -6.25 17.91 9.23
C PHE A 112 -5.73 18.22 10.64
N ASP A 113 -4.49 18.68 10.76
CA ASP A 113 -4.06 19.33 11.99
C ASP A 113 -5.01 20.52 12.21
N LEU A 114 -5.88 20.41 13.23
CA LEU A 114 -6.25 21.57 14.01
C LEU A 114 -4.93 22.20 14.49
N PRO A 115 -4.81 23.53 14.46
CA PRO A 115 -3.55 24.19 14.80
C PRO A 115 -3.10 23.74 16.18
N LEU A 116 -1.85 23.26 16.26
CA LEU A 116 -1.13 23.07 17.51
C LEU A 116 -1.08 24.39 18.30
#